data_AF-A0A1E2RXF3-F1
#
_entry.id   AF-A0A1E2RXF3-F1
#
_cell.length_a   1.000
_cell.length_b   1.000
_cell.length_c   1.000
_cell.angle_alpha   90.00
_cell.angle_beta   90.00
_cell.angle_gamma   90.00
#
_symmetry.space_group_name_H-M   'P 1'
#
loop_
_entity.id
_entity.type
_entity.pdbx_description
1 polymer ?
#
loop_
_entity_poly.entity_id
_entity_poly.type
_entity_poly.pdbx_seq_one_letter_code
_entity_poly.pdbx_strand_id
1 'polypeptide(L)'
;MSKMRAFLTLFGLAGAFVVAPFALAHADQVGHASWYALHSRTASGEMMNPNAMTAAHRSLPFGTKVLVENLSNGRSVVVRINDRGPFVGGRVIDVSKAAAANLGMIGSGTAQVRISTSGRSVSKAATQTASKPKIGGRMASVAKSSHRTKDAAEASSKSSNRRGTVIEASDKGQYGIFAGGLFGGKKDDKASRRTVARN
;
A
#
# COMPACT_ATOMS: atom_id res chain seq x y z
N MET A 1 13.43 4.10 85.97
CA MET A 1 13.97 5.41 85.54
C MET A 1 14.38 5.32 84.07
N SER A 2 14.08 6.38 83.33
CA SER A 2 13.74 6.42 81.91
C SER A 2 14.84 5.99 80.93
N LYS A 3 14.47 5.21 79.90
CA LYS A 3 15.22 5.07 78.64
C LYS A 3 14.59 6.04 77.63
N MET A 4 15.31 7.06 77.17
CA MET A 4 14.89 7.86 76.01
C MET A 4 16.01 7.92 74.98
N ARG A 5 15.69 7.33 73.82
CA ARG A 5 16.55 7.16 72.65
C ARG A 5 16.56 8.45 71.84
N ALA A 6 17.75 8.92 71.46
CA ALA A 6 17.94 9.96 70.47
C ALA A 6 17.43 9.47 69.11
N PHE A 7 16.49 10.20 68.51
CA PHE A 7 16.11 10.04 67.11
C PHE A 7 16.52 11.31 66.37
N LEU A 8 17.63 11.20 65.65
CA LEU A 8 18.15 12.19 64.71
C LEU A 8 17.38 12.00 63.40
N THR A 9 16.50 12.94 63.06
CA THR A 9 15.78 12.94 61.79
C THR A 9 16.68 13.49 60.68
N LEU A 10 17.13 12.60 59.79
CA LEU A 10 17.96 12.92 58.62
C LEU A 10 17.10 13.07 57.36
N PHE A 11 17.24 14.23 56.71
CA PHE A 11 17.00 14.57 55.29
C PHE A 11 16.08 13.67 54.46
N GLY A 12 14.85 14.13 54.20
CA GLY A 12 14.04 13.67 53.08
C GLY A 12 14.38 14.44 51.81
N LEU A 13 15.29 13.91 50.98
CA LEU A 13 15.50 14.41 49.61
C LEU A 13 14.51 13.69 48.69
N ALA A 14 13.40 14.35 48.35
CA ALA A 14 12.45 13.86 47.36
C ALA A 14 13.08 13.96 45.96
N GLY A 15 13.62 12.85 45.46
CA GLY A 15 14.06 12.73 44.07
C GLY A 15 12.87 12.56 43.13
N ALA A 16 12.47 13.64 42.45
CA ALA A 16 11.53 13.56 41.34
C ALA A 16 12.21 12.84 40.16
N PHE A 17 11.87 11.57 39.96
CA PHE A 17 12.34 10.77 38.82
C PHE A 17 11.57 11.21 37.57
N VAL A 18 12.07 12.24 36.87
CA VAL A 18 11.52 12.67 35.58
C VAL A 18 11.92 11.62 34.53
N VAL A 19 11.03 10.67 34.27
CA VAL A 19 11.16 9.78 33.11
C VAL A 19 10.79 10.58 31.87
N ALA A 20 11.79 11.20 31.23
CA ALA A 20 11.60 11.76 29.90
C ALA A 20 11.33 10.61 28.91
N PRO A 21 10.29 10.69 28.06
CA PRO A 21 10.05 9.67 27.06
C PRO A 21 11.20 9.74 26.03
N PHE A 22 12.02 8.69 25.99
CA PHE A 22 13.02 8.53 24.96
C PHE A 22 12.29 8.33 23.63
N ALA A 23 12.12 9.42 22.88
CA ALA A 23 11.61 9.36 21.51
C ALA A 23 12.67 8.66 20.66
N LEU A 24 12.60 7.33 20.63
CA LEU A 24 13.50 6.50 19.84
C LEU A 24 13.23 6.83 18.36
N ALA A 25 14.05 7.70 17.81
CA ALA A 25 14.10 7.94 16.38
C ALA A 25 14.50 6.61 15.74
N HIS A 26 13.51 5.89 15.22
CA HIS A 26 13.80 4.66 14.48
C HIS A 26 14.49 5.06 13.19
N ALA A 27 15.66 4.46 12.97
CA ALA A 27 16.46 4.63 11.78
C ALA A 27 15.67 4.22 10.54
N ASP A 28 16.02 4.83 9.42
CA ASP A 28 15.44 4.48 8.13
C ASP A 28 15.70 3.01 7.82
N GLN A 29 14.63 2.25 7.52
CA GLN A 29 14.74 0.85 7.13
C GLN A 29 14.50 0.71 5.63
N VAL A 30 15.32 -0.10 4.97
CA VAL A 30 15.20 -0.38 3.53
C VAL A 30 14.85 -1.86 3.33
N GLY A 31 13.95 -2.14 2.40
CA GLY A 31 13.57 -3.49 2.00
C GLY A 31 12.38 -3.53 1.06
N HIS A 32 11.81 -4.70 0.81
CA HIS A 32 10.66 -4.80 -0.09
C HIS A 32 9.36 -4.39 0.61
N ALA A 33 8.53 -3.64 -0.12
CA ALA A 33 7.12 -3.49 0.19
C ALA A 33 6.28 -4.45 -0.65
N SER A 34 5.12 -4.82 -0.12
CA SER A 34 4.02 -5.38 -0.91
C SER A 34 2.70 -4.68 -0.55
N TRP A 35 1.57 -5.12 -1.08
CA TRP A 35 0.28 -4.54 -0.73
C TRP A 35 -0.80 -5.58 -0.48
N TYR A 36 -1.83 -5.19 0.28
CA TYR A 36 -2.93 -6.06 0.66
C TYR A 36 -4.30 -5.35 0.60
N ALA A 37 -5.34 -6.17 0.46
CA ALA A 37 -6.74 -5.77 0.54
C ALA A 37 -7.51 -6.93 1.18
N LEU A 38 -7.69 -6.86 2.50
CA LEU A 38 -8.38 -7.90 3.28
C LEU A 38 -9.84 -7.52 3.52
N HIS A 39 -10.69 -8.51 3.74
CA HIS A 39 -12.09 -8.35 4.15
C HIS A 39 -12.30 -8.54 5.66
N SER A 40 -11.22 -8.61 6.44
CA SER A 40 -11.22 -8.89 7.87
C SER A 40 -10.81 -7.69 8.72
N ARG A 41 -10.86 -7.86 10.04
CA ARG A 41 -10.19 -6.94 10.97
C ARG A 41 -8.68 -7.09 10.87
N THR A 42 -7.99 -5.98 11.05
CA THR A 42 -6.54 -5.87 11.21
C THR A 42 -6.13 -6.18 12.65
N ALA A 43 -4.84 -6.32 12.91
CA ALA A 43 -4.32 -6.56 14.26
C ALA A 43 -4.57 -5.39 15.24
N SER A 44 -4.88 -4.17 14.77
CA SER A 44 -5.36 -3.10 15.65
C SER A 44 -6.83 -3.26 16.08
N GLY A 45 -7.56 -4.20 15.47
CA GLY A 45 -8.99 -4.41 15.67
C GLY A 45 -9.89 -3.62 14.72
N GLU A 46 -9.34 -2.67 13.95
CA GLU A 46 -10.09 -1.92 12.93
C GLU A 46 -10.42 -2.81 11.72
N MET A 47 -11.60 -2.61 11.10
CA MET A 47 -11.89 -3.21 9.80
C MET A 47 -10.92 -2.69 8.75
N MET A 48 -10.34 -3.60 7.95
CA MET A 48 -9.45 -3.19 6.88
C MET A 48 -10.20 -2.34 5.86
N ASN A 49 -9.61 -1.21 5.47
CA ASN A 49 -10.11 -0.35 4.41
C ASN A 49 -9.04 -0.24 3.31
N PRO A 50 -9.26 -0.83 2.11
CA PRO A 50 -8.29 -0.77 1.02
C PRO A 50 -8.05 0.65 0.48
N ASN A 51 -8.98 1.58 0.74
CA ASN A 51 -8.90 2.97 0.30
C ASN A 51 -8.19 3.89 1.32
N ALA A 52 -7.86 3.40 2.51
CA ALA A 52 -7.18 4.18 3.55
C ALA A 52 -5.66 4.17 3.36
N MET A 53 -4.95 5.19 3.88
CA MET A 53 -3.48 5.24 3.88
C MET A 53 -2.91 4.50 5.11
N THR A 54 -2.99 3.17 5.07
CA THR A 54 -2.59 2.29 6.18
C THR A 54 -1.57 1.23 5.76
N ALA A 55 -0.91 0.62 6.74
CA ALA A 55 0.09 -0.43 6.51
C ALA A 55 0.25 -1.40 7.69
N ALA A 56 0.78 -2.58 7.39
CA ALA A 56 1.22 -3.58 8.35
C ALA A 56 2.74 -3.46 8.58
N HIS A 57 3.16 -3.49 9.85
CA HIS A 57 4.58 -3.54 10.23
C HIS A 57 4.79 -4.47 11.44
N ARG A 58 5.96 -5.13 11.51
CA ARG A 58 6.23 -6.18 12.51
C ARG A 58 6.19 -5.65 13.94
N SER A 59 6.86 -4.52 14.18
CA SER A 59 7.15 -4.02 15.53
C SER A 59 6.77 -2.57 15.77
N LEU A 60 6.37 -1.81 14.73
CA LEU A 60 6.06 -0.40 14.94
C LEU A 60 4.74 -0.28 15.72
N PRO A 61 4.66 0.61 16.72
CA PRO A 61 3.42 0.83 17.45
C PRO A 61 2.27 1.17 16.50
N PHE A 62 1.06 0.69 16.80
CA PHE A 62 -0.12 1.11 16.05
C PHE A 62 -0.31 2.63 16.17
N GLY A 63 -0.77 3.27 15.09
CA GLY A 63 -0.87 4.72 15.00
C GLY A 63 0.40 5.42 14.51
N THR A 64 1.55 4.75 14.50
CA THR A 64 2.80 5.32 13.97
C THR A 64 2.60 5.76 12.52
N LYS A 65 2.99 7.00 12.20
CA LYS A 65 3.05 7.50 10.83
C LYS A 65 4.42 7.20 10.23
N VAL A 66 4.41 6.63 9.04
CA VAL A 66 5.61 6.19 8.33
C VAL A 66 5.62 6.82 6.96
N LEU A 67 6.69 7.50 6.61
CA LEU A 67 6.97 7.85 5.22
C LEU A 67 7.50 6.61 4.52
N VAL A 68 6.85 6.21 3.43
CA VAL A 68 7.28 5.13 2.55
C VAL A 68 7.69 5.75 1.23
N GLU A 69 8.93 5.55 0.81
CA GLU A 69 9.50 6.00 -0.46
C GLU A 69 9.75 4.79 -1.35
N ASN A 70 9.19 4.77 -2.55
CA ASN A 70 9.51 3.78 -3.58
C ASN A 70 10.79 4.20 -4.30
N LEU A 71 11.85 3.41 -4.13
CA LEU A 71 13.19 3.75 -4.60
C LEU A 71 13.36 3.63 -6.12
N SER A 72 12.44 2.95 -6.82
CA SER A 72 12.52 2.82 -8.29
C SER A 72 11.99 4.05 -9.02
N ASN A 73 11.09 4.81 -8.41
CA ASN A 73 10.41 5.95 -9.05
C ASN A 73 10.38 7.23 -8.21
N GLY A 74 10.93 7.22 -7.00
CA GLY A 74 10.99 8.35 -6.08
C GLY A 74 9.65 8.76 -5.47
N ARG A 75 8.55 8.07 -5.78
CA ARG A 75 7.22 8.40 -5.24
C ARG A 75 7.17 8.03 -3.77
N SER A 76 6.57 8.89 -2.97
CA SER A 76 6.48 8.69 -1.53
C SER A 76 5.07 8.93 -0.99
N VAL A 77 4.71 8.22 0.07
CA VAL A 77 3.43 8.36 0.75
C VAL A 77 3.59 8.25 2.26
N VAL A 78 2.73 8.91 3.02
CA VAL A 78 2.65 8.69 4.47
C VAL A 78 1.52 7.71 4.75
N VAL A 79 1.82 6.66 5.51
CA VAL A 79 0.84 5.66 5.97
C VAL A 79 0.81 5.58 7.49
N ARG A 80 -0.32 5.15 8.04
CA ARG A 80 -0.46 4.81 9.46
C ARG A 80 -0.35 3.31 9.68
N ILE A 81 0.45 2.88 10.65
CA ILE A 81 0.51 1.46 11.03
C ILE A 81 -0.77 1.07 11.78
N ASN A 82 -1.50 0.08 11.28
CA ASN A 82 -2.69 -0.48 11.95
C ASN A 82 -2.73 -2.02 11.92
N ASP A 83 -1.72 -2.67 11.34
CA ASP A 83 -1.70 -4.12 11.25
C ASP A 83 -0.31 -4.73 11.52
N ARG A 84 -0.22 -6.05 11.61
CA ARG A 84 0.99 -6.82 11.87
C ARG A 84 1.41 -7.66 10.67
N GLY A 85 2.72 -7.86 10.57
CA GLY A 85 3.38 -8.43 9.38
C GLY A 85 4.29 -7.39 8.73
N PRO A 86 4.84 -7.64 7.53
CA PRO A 86 4.84 -8.91 6.82
C PRO A 86 5.57 -10.02 7.60
N PHE A 87 5.10 -11.26 7.54
CA PHE A 87 5.80 -12.41 8.15
C PHE A 87 6.71 -13.15 7.17
N VAL A 88 6.70 -12.75 5.89
CA VAL A 88 7.61 -13.28 4.88
C VAL A 88 8.93 -12.52 4.93
N GLY A 89 10.04 -13.25 4.82
CA GLY A 89 11.39 -12.67 4.79
C GLY A 89 11.59 -11.67 3.64
N GLY A 90 12.48 -10.71 3.83
CA GLY A 90 12.83 -9.70 2.81
C GLY A 90 11.81 -8.57 2.62
N ARG A 91 10.57 -8.71 3.08
CA ARG A 91 9.59 -7.61 3.12
C ARG A 91 9.68 -6.84 4.43
N VAL A 92 9.59 -5.52 4.37
CA VAL A 92 9.65 -4.63 5.55
C VAL A 92 8.30 -4.02 5.89
N ILE A 93 7.42 -3.85 4.90
CA ILE A 93 6.11 -3.24 5.08
C ILE A 93 5.10 -3.79 4.06
N ASP A 94 3.86 -4.02 4.48
CA ASP A 94 2.76 -4.28 3.56
C ASP A 94 1.81 -3.09 3.61
N VAL A 95 1.54 -2.44 2.48
CA VAL A 95 0.71 -1.23 2.42
C VAL A 95 -0.71 -1.54 1.93
N SER A 96 -1.67 -0.66 2.17
CA SER A 96 -3.00 -0.77 1.58
C SER A 96 -2.97 -0.61 0.05
N LYS A 97 -4.03 -1.03 -0.62
CA LYS A 97 -4.21 -0.84 -2.08
C LYS A 97 -4.10 0.64 -2.49
N ALA A 98 -4.72 1.57 -1.76
CA ALA A 98 -4.60 3.00 -2.06
C ALA A 98 -3.16 3.53 -1.94
N ALA A 99 -2.43 3.11 -0.89
CA ALA A 99 -1.04 3.50 -0.72
C ALA A 99 -0.15 2.94 -1.85
N ALA A 100 -0.38 1.69 -2.26
CA ALA A 100 0.33 1.07 -3.38
C ALA A 100 0.07 1.77 -4.72
N ALA A 101 -1.17 2.23 -4.96
CA ALA A 101 -1.50 3.04 -6.14
C ALA A 101 -0.73 4.36 -6.14
N ASN A 102 -0.66 5.03 -5.00
CA ASN A 102 0.05 6.29 -4.84
C ASN A 102 1.59 6.13 -4.92
N LEU A 103 2.12 4.96 -4.55
CA LEU A 103 3.53 4.58 -4.73
C LEU A 103 3.86 4.09 -6.16
N GLY A 104 2.84 3.88 -7.00
CA GLY A 104 3.02 3.36 -8.36
C GLY A 104 3.51 1.92 -8.41
N MET A 105 3.04 1.06 -7.49
CA MET A 105 3.48 -0.33 -7.37
C MET A 105 2.35 -1.37 -7.48
N ILE A 106 1.15 -0.96 -7.93
CA ILE A 106 0.02 -1.89 -8.12
C ILE A 106 0.38 -2.99 -9.13
N GLY A 107 0.90 -2.60 -10.30
CA GLY A 107 1.20 -3.55 -11.38
C GLY A 107 2.36 -4.49 -11.07
N SER A 108 3.40 -4.00 -10.37
CA SER A 108 4.54 -4.83 -9.98
C SER A 108 4.26 -5.72 -8.76
N GLY A 109 3.22 -5.40 -7.98
CA GLY A 109 2.85 -6.09 -6.73
C GLY A 109 3.79 -5.80 -5.56
N THR A 110 5.08 -5.63 -5.83
CA THR A 110 6.12 -5.31 -4.86
C THR A 110 7.02 -4.17 -5.35
N ALA A 111 7.76 -3.55 -4.43
CA ALA A 111 8.73 -2.51 -4.75
C ALA A 111 9.84 -2.47 -3.70
N GLN A 112 11.05 -2.07 -4.07
CA GLN A 112 12.08 -1.72 -3.09
C GLN A 112 11.72 -0.36 -2.48
N VAL A 113 11.63 -0.28 -1.15
CA VAL A 113 11.25 0.95 -0.45
C VAL A 113 12.23 1.32 0.66
N ARG A 114 12.23 2.60 1.02
CA ARG A 114 12.75 3.12 2.28
C ARG A 114 11.58 3.55 3.16
N ILE A 115 11.60 3.19 4.43
CA ILE A 115 10.63 3.65 5.43
C ILE A 115 11.29 4.52 6.49
N SER A 116 10.64 5.61 6.87
CA SER A 116 11.13 6.58 7.86
C SER A 116 10.02 6.98 8.84
N THR A 117 10.28 6.94 10.14
CA THR A 117 9.32 7.32 11.18
C THR A 117 9.55 8.74 11.74
N SER A 118 10.63 9.41 11.35
CA SER A 118 10.99 10.70 11.95
C SER A 118 9.96 11.78 11.61
N GLY A 119 9.58 12.59 12.62
CA GLY A 119 8.65 13.73 12.46
C GLY A 119 9.10 14.71 11.38
N ARG A 120 10.40 14.77 11.10
CA ARG A 120 11.01 15.59 10.03
C ARG A 120 10.73 14.99 8.65
N SER A 121 10.86 13.67 8.48
CA SER A 121 10.63 12.99 7.20
C SER A 121 9.16 13.03 6.77
N VAL A 122 8.24 12.75 7.70
CA VAL A 122 6.79 12.85 7.40
C VAL A 122 6.35 14.28 7.10
N SER A 123 6.94 15.28 7.77
CA SER A 123 6.68 16.70 7.48
C SER A 123 7.18 17.09 6.09
N LYS A 124 8.38 16.65 5.68
CA LYS A 124 8.92 16.88 4.33
C LYS A 124 8.03 16.28 3.23
N ALA A 125 7.42 15.12 3.47
CA ALA A 125 6.51 14.48 2.53
C ALA A 125 5.13 15.16 2.47
N ALA A 126 4.60 15.59 3.61
CA ALA A 126 3.36 16.37 3.67
C ALA A 126 3.51 17.70 2.91
N THR A 127 4.66 18.38 3.02
CA THR A 127 4.94 19.61 2.26
C THR A 127 5.06 19.35 0.75
N GLN A 128 5.64 18.23 0.32
CA GLN A 128 5.78 17.88 -1.10
C GLN A 128 4.44 17.56 -1.80
N THR A 129 3.43 17.12 -1.06
CA THR A 129 2.09 16.85 -1.65
C THR A 129 1.33 18.16 -1.96
N ALA A 130 1.73 19.29 -1.37
CA ALA A 130 1.13 20.61 -1.62
C ALA A 130 1.74 21.37 -2.80
N SER A 131 2.90 20.96 -3.33
CA SER A 131 3.48 21.53 -4.55
C SER A 131 2.85 20.88 -5.80
N LYS A 132 1.68 21.41 -6.17
CA LYS A 132 0.94 21.19 -7.43
C LYS A 132 1.88 21.27 -8.66
N PRO A 133 1.68 20.44 -9.72
CA PRO A 133 2.55 20.47 -10.89
C PRO A 133 2.41 21.80 -11.65
N LYS A 134 3.54 22.43 -12.00
CA LYS A 134 3.60 23.43 -13.07
C LYS A 134 3.27 22.72 -14.40
N ILE A 135 2.01 22.74 -14.81
CA ILE A 135 1.64 22.45 -16.20
C ILE A 135 2.05 23.68 -17.03
N GLY A 136 3.28 23.68 -17.50
CA GLY A 136 3.76 24.59 -18.53
C GLY A 136 3.74 23.88 -19.87
N GLY A 137 2.84 24.26 -20.78
CA GLY A 137 2.76 23.67 -22.11
C GLY A 137 1.59 24.18 -22.96
N ARG A 138 1.73 25.42 -23.45
CA ARG A 138 1.03 26.12 -24.54
C ARG A 138 -0.18 25.42 -25.20
N MET A 139 -1.34 26.07 -25.09
CA MET A 139 -2.43 25.90 -26.05
C MET A 139 -1.97 26.41 -27.42
N ALA A 140 -1.96 25.54 -28.42
CA ALA A 140 -1.96 25.92 -29.82
C ALA A 140 -3.37 25.76 -30.37
N SER A 141 -4.00 26.91 -30.59
CA SER A 141 -5.21 27.11 -31.38
C SER A 141 -4.98 26.71 -32.84
N VAL A 142 -5.82 25.82 -33.39
CA VAL A 142 -6.02 25.70 -34.85
C VAL A 142 -7.50 25.60 -35.17
N ALA A 143 -7.84 26.32 -36.23
CA ALA A 143 -9.14 26.75 -36.69
C ALA A 143 -10.12 25.64 -37.14
N LYS A 144 -11.39 25.88 -36.81
CA LYS A 144 -12.58 25.85 -37.68
C LYS A 144 -12.37 25.37 -39.13
N SER A 145 -13.05 24.29 -39.52
CA SER A 145 -13.55 24.13 -40.89
C SER A 145 -14.82 23.29 -40.92
N SER A 146 -15.86 23.92 -41.43
CA SER A 146 -17.21 23.44 -41.68
C SER A 146 -17.30 22.74 -43.04
N HIS A 147 -17.84 21.53 -43.09
CA HIS A 147 -18.49 21.04 -44.31
C HIS A 147 -19.75 20.22 -44.00
N ARG A 148 -20.75 20.49 -44.84
CA ARG A 148 -22.18 20.26 -44.70
C ARG A 148 -22.61 19.48 -45.93
N THR A 149 -23.10 18.27 -45.77
CA THR A 149 -24.07 17.59 -46.65
C THR A 149 -24.79 16.58 -45.76
N LYS A 150 -26.06 16.81 -45.39
CA LYS A 150 -27.25 16.37 -46.12
C LYS A 150 -27.06 14.94 -46.64
N ASP A 151 -27.65 13.98 -45.94
CA ASP A 151 -28.62 13.05 -46.51
C ASP A 151 -29.46 12.43 -45.39
N ALA A 152 -30.76 12.39 -45.65
CA ALA A 152 -31.82 11.88 -44.80
C ALA A 152 -32.49 10.71 -45.53
N ALA A 153 -32.71 9.60 -44.82
CA ALA A 153 -33.75 8.58 -45.04
C ALA A 153 -33.55 7.51 -43.94
N GLU A 154 -34.38 7.43 -42.91
CA GLU A 154 -35.73 6.83 -42.87
C GLU A 154 -35.72 5.30 -42.72
N ALA A 155 -36.19 4.85 -41.54
CA ALA A 155 -36.99 3.64 -41.27
C ALA A 155 -36.88 3.35 -39.75
N SER A 156 -37.81 3.83 -38.91
CA SER A 156 -39.10 3.22 -38.60
C SER A 156 -39.03 1.87 -37.87
N SER A 157 -39.37 1.95 -36.58
CA SER A 157 -40.14 0.98 -35.80
C SER A 157 -39.62 -0.46 -35.63
N LYS A 158 -39.37 -0.82 -34.37
CA LYS A 158 -40.11 -1.90 -33.70
C LYS A 158 -39.78 -1.93 -32.21
N SER A 159 -40.75 -1.39 -31.47
CA SER A 159 -41.04 -1.76 -30.09
C SER A 159 -41.20 -3.29 -30.00
N SER A 160 -40.39 -3.96 -29.19
CA SER A 160 -40.81 -5.23 -28.57
C SER A 160 -40.07 -5.47 -27.26
N ASN A 161 -40.85 -5.35 -26.20
CA ASN A 161 -40.64 -5.71 -24.82
C ASN A 161 -40.12 -7.16 -24.65
N ARG A 162 -38.95 -7.37 -24.03
CA ARG A 162 -38.60 -8.63 -23.35
C ARG A 162 -37.75 -8.40 -22.09
N ARG A 163 -38.45 -8.48 -20.96
CA ARG A 163 -38.10 -9.04 -19.65
C ARG A 163 -36.67 -9.59 -19.49
N GLY A 164 -35.94 -8.96 -18.56
CA GLY A 164 -35.24 -9.58 -17.42
C GLY A 164 -34.39 -10.83 -17.63
N THR A 165 -33.10 -10.73 -17.29
CA THR A 165 -32.42 -11.71 -16.43
C THR A 165 -31.29 -11.01 -15.67
N VAL A 166 -31.33 -11.16 -14.35
CA VAL A 166 -30.27 -10.77 -13.40
C VAL A 166 -29.13 -11.77 -13.57
N ILE A 167 -27.93 -11.29 -13.85
CA ILE A 167 -26.71 -12.10 -13.81
C ILE A 167 -26.02 -11.85 -12.47
N GLU A 168 -26.09 -12.86 -11.62
CA GLU A 168 -25.43 -12.96 -10.33
C GLU A 168 -23.91 -13.02 -10.55
N ALA A 169 -23.19 -11.99 -10.10
CA ALA A 169 -21.73 -12.01 -10.12
C ALA A 169 -21.23 -12.88 -8.96
N SER A 170 -21.04 -14.16 -9.24
CA SER A 170 -20.26 -15.08 -8.40
C SER A 170 -18.78 -14.74 -8.52
N ASP A 171 -18.28 -13.82 -7.70
CA ASP A 171 -16.84 -13.53 -7.62
C ASP A 171 -16.20 -14.38 -6.51
N LYS A 172 -15.92 -15.64 -6.83
CA LYS A 172 -14.83 -16.38 -6.19
C LYS A 172 -13.51 -15.90 -6.83
N GLY A 173 -13.00 -14.78 -6.32
CA GLY A 173 -11.78 -14.12 -6.80
C GLY A 173 -10.65 -14.19 -5.78
N GLN A 174 -10.01 -15.35 -5.71
CA GLN A 174 -8.84 -15.69 -4.91
C GLN A 174 -7.56 -15.04 -5.47
N TYR A 175 -7.15 -13.84 -5.01
CA TYR A 175 -5.87 -13.22 -5.47
C TYR A 175 -5.28 -12.27 -4.40
N GLY A 176 -3.99 -12.29 -4.02
CA GLY A 176 -2.88 -13.14 -4.45
C GLY A 176 -1.71 -13.06 -3.45
N ILE A 177 -1.25 -14.23 -2.99
CA ILE A 177 0.08 -14.42 -2.42
C ILE A 177 0.96 -14.85 -3.59
N PHE A 178 1.74 -13.94 -4.17
CA PHE A 178 2.78 -14.33 -5.13
C PHE A 178 4.10 -14.52 -4.37
N ALA A 179 4.39 -15.78 -4.05
CA ALA A 179 5.70 -16.23 -3.66
C ALA A 179 6.52 -16.54 -4.92
N GLY A 180 7.69 -15.90 -5.02
CA GLY A 180 8.92 -16.35 -5.69
C GLY A 180 8.84 -17.08 -7.03
N GLY A 181 9.32 -16.42 -8.09
CA GLY A 181 9.80 -17.12 -9.28
C GLY A 181 11.09 -17.90 -9.01
N LEU A 182 11.19 -19.10 -9.59
CA LEU A 182 12.43 -19.83 -9.75
C LEU A 182 12.80 -19.85 -11.24
N PHE A 183 14.03 -19.45 -11.51
CA PHE A 183 14.69 -19.40 -12.80
C PHE A 183 14.90 -20.78 -13.44
N GLY A 184 14.79 -20.84 -14.77
CA GLY A 184 15.74 -21.56 -15.62
C GLY A 184 15.43 -23.02 -15.97
N GLY A 185 14.97 -23.24 -17.21
CA GLY A 185 14.94 -24.56 -17.84
C GLY A 185 14.60 -24.46 -19.32
N LYS A 186 15.54 -24.85 -20.18
CA LYS A 186 15.64 -24.56 -21.61
C LYS A 186 14.86 -25.58 -22.45
N LYS A 187 14.46 -25.13 -23.64
CA LYS A 187 13.71 -25.83 -24.70
C LYS A 187 14.39 -27.11 -25.21
N ASP A 188 13.57 -28.14 -25.46
CA ASP A 188 13.72 -28.96 -26.65
C ASP A 188 12.42 -29.69 -27.06
N ASP A 189 11.88 -29.26 -28.21
CA ASP A 189 10.91 -29.99 -29.01
C ASP A 189 11.59 -31.20 -29.67
N LYS A 190 11.03 -32.40 -29.51
CA LYS A 190 11.14 -33.46 -30.53
C LYS A 190 9.88 -34.29 -30.62
N ALA A 191 9.17 -34.07 -31.73
CA ALA A 191 8.26 -35.03 -32.32
C ALA A 191 8.94 -36.39 -32.52
N SER A 192 8.24 -37.46 -32.15
CA SER A 192 8.55 -38.82 -32.63
C SER A 192 7.26 -39.47 -33.11
N ARG A 193 7.15 -39.57 -34.44
CA ARG A 193 6.30 -40.54 -35.13
C ARG A 193 6.88 -41.94 -34.90
N ARG A 194 6.04 -42.93 -34.59
CA ARG A 194 6.10 -44.29 -35.18
C ARG A 194 4.89 -45.16 -34.75
N THR A 195 3.98 -45.31 -35.71
CA THR A 195 3.42 -46.55 -36.28
C THR A 195 3.39 -47.89 -35.48
N VAL A 196 2.24 -48.57 -35.67
CA VAL A 196 1.88 -50.02 -35.63
C VAL A 196 1.87 -50.80 -34.31
N ALA A 197 0.71 -51.35 -33.91
CA ALA A 197 0.25 -52.73 -34.21
C ALA A 197 -0.96 -53.17 -33.33
N ARG A 198 -1.92 -53.87 -33.96
CA ARG A 198 -2.75 -55.04 -33.53
C ARG A 198 -3.20 -55.09 -32.05
N ASN A 199 -4.48 -55.29 -31.73
CA ASN A 199 -5.35 -56.42 -32.13
C ASN A 199 -6.82 -56.03 -31.98
#